data_AF-A0A522R8F2-F1
#
_entry.id   AF-A0A522R8F2-F1
#
_cell.length_a   1.000
_cell.length_b   1.000
_cell.length_c   1.000
_cell.angle_alpha   90.00
_cell.angle_beta   90.00
_cell.angle_gamma   90.00
#
_symmetry.space_group_name_H-M   'P 1'
#
loop_
_entity.id
_entity.type
_entity.pdbx_description
1 polymer ?
#
loop_
_entity_poly.entity_id
_entity_poly.type
_entity_poly.pdbx_seq_one_letter_code
_entity_poly.pdbx_strand_id
1 'polypeptide(L)'
;MNENFTHYSDQELLASIQSGDEQAFNELYHRYYKLLCHKAYQRIPSYTFVEEIVQDVFVNVWIKANELDVNGNVKAYLYATLRNKILYELRTES
;
A
#
# COMPACT_ATOMS: atom_id res chain seq x y z
N MET A 1 8.24 3.43 -24.21
CA MET A 1 7.62 4.72 -23.85
C MET A 1 7.77 4.84 -22.34
N ASN A 2 8.21 5.98 -21.83
CA ASN A 2 8.18 6.25 -20.40
C ASN A 2 6.77 6.76 -20.10
N GLU A 3 5.87 5.88 -19.68
CA GLU A 3 4.53 6.29 -19.27
C GLU A 3 4.64 7.12 -18.00
N ASN A 4 4.03 8.31 -18.02
CA ASN A 4 4.06 9.22 -16.88
C ASN A 4 2.85 8.95 -15.97
N PHE A 5 3.04 8.05 -15.01
CA PHE A 5 2.01 7.64 -14.05
C PHE A 5 1.62 8.72 -13.03
N THR A 6 2.35 9.83 -12.93
CA THR A 6 2.08 10.90 -11.93
C THR A 6 0.71 11.54 -12.07
N HIS A 7 0.07 11.49 -13.24
CA HIS A 7 -1.26 12.05 -13.49
C HIS A 7 -2.40 11.03 -13.38
N TYR A 8 -2.07 9.74 -13.23
CA TYR A 8 -3.08 8.67 -13.18
C TYR A 8 -3.80 8.73 -11.84
N SER A 9 -5.09 8.48 -11.83
CA SER A 9 -5.84 8.18 -10.61
C SER A 9 -5.33 6.88 -9.98
N ASP A 10 -5.60 6.67 -8.70
CA ASP A 10 -5.16 5.44 -8.05
C ASP A 10 -5.82 4.19 -8.65
N GLN A 11 -7.03 4.34 -9.20
CA GLN A 11 -7.71 3.26 -9.90
C GLN A 11 -7.02 2.91 -11.22
N GLU A 12 -6.58 3.91 -11.99
CA GLU A 12 -5.80 3.68 -13.22
C GLU A 12 -4.44 3.07 -12.89
N LEU A 13 -3.76 3.54 -11.84
CA LEU A 13 -2.52 2.91 -11.35
C LEU A 13 -2.73 1.44 -11.03
N LEU A 14 -3.79 1.11 -10.29
CA LEU A 14 -4.07 -0.28 -9.95
C LEU A 14 -4.34 -1.14 -11.19
N ALA A 15 -5.08 -0.63 -12.18
CA ALA A 15 -5.32 -1.35 -13.42
C ALA A 15 -4.00 -1.66 -14.15
N SER A 16 -3.06 -0.71 -14.19
CA SER A 16 -1.71 -0.93 -14.72
C SER A 16 -0.92 -1.94 -13.88
N ILE A 17 -0.98 -1.86 -12.55
CA ILE A 17 -0.33 -2.83 -11.65
C ILE A 17 -0.88 -4.25 -11.87
N GLN A 18 -2.18 -4.41 -12.13
CA GLN A 18 -2.80 -5.71 -12.45
C GLN A 18 -2.22 -6.32 -13.72
N SER A 19 -1.82 -5.49 -14.69
CA SER A 19 -1.11 -5.92 -15.89
C SER A 19 0.39 -6.18 -15.69
N GLY A 20 0.92 -5.98 -14.47
CA GLY A 20 2.31 -6.18 -14.12
C GLY A 20 3.21 -4.96 -14.32
N ASP A 21 2.65 -3.75 -14.40
CA ASP A 21 3.45 -2.53 -14.57
C ASP A 21 4.14 -2.09 -13.27
N GLU A 22 5.45 -2.27 -13.22
CA GLU A 22 6.28 -1.88 -12.07
C GLU A 22 6.36 -0.36 -11.86
N GLN A 23 6.25 0.45 -12.91
CA GLN A 23 6.30 1.91 -12.78
C GLN A 23 5.01 2.44 -12.14
N ALA A 24 3.85 1.88 -12.51
CA ALA A 24 2.58 2.18 -11.87
C ALA A 24 2.60 1.81 -10.37
N PHE A 25 3.20 0.66 -10.03
CA PHE A 25 3.40 0.26 -8.63
C PHE A 25 4.29 1.24 -7.87
N ASN A 26 5.43 1.62 -8.45
CA ASN A 26 6.35 2.58 -7.85
C ASN A 26 5.72 3.95 -7.62
N GLU A 27 4.84 4.40 -8.52
CA GLU A 27 4.09 5.63 -8.35
C GLU A 27 3.09 5.52 -7.18
N LEU A 28 2.32 4.43 -7.12
CA LEU A 28 1.38 4.18 -6.00
C LEU A 28 2.14 4.10 -4.66
N TYR A 29 3.30 3.43 -4.66
CA TYR A 29 4.19 3.36 -3.50
C TYR A 29 4.64 4.75 -3.06
N HIS A 30 5.18 5.56 -3.98
CA HIS A 30 5.62 6.92 -3.68
C HIS A 30 4.51 7.80 -3.10
N ARG A 31 3.29 7.70 -3.66
CA ARG A 31 2.12 8.44 -3.18
C ARG A 31 1.78 8.09 -1.75
N TYR A 32 1.80 6.81 -1.38
CA TYR A 32 1.19 6.34 -0.14
C TYR A 32 2.17 5.98 0.96
N TYR A 33 3.44 5.69 0.67
CA TYR A 33 4.43 5.24 1.65
C TYR A 33 4.50 6.15 2.87
N LYS A 34 4.80 7.45 2.66
CA LYS A 34 4.92 8.41 3.77
C LYS A 34 3.63 8.58 4.57
N LEU A 35 2.47 8.54 3.89
CA LEU A 35 1.16 8.65 4.53
C LEU A 35 0.87 7.44 5.43
N LEU A 36 1.15 6.23 4.95
CA LEU A 36 0.96 4.99 5.71
C LEU A 36 1.96 4.90 6.87
N CYS A 37 3.23 5.25 6.65
CA CYS A 37 4.24 5.28 7.73
C CYS A 37 3.82 6.24 8.84
N HIS A 38 3.41 7.47 8.50
CA HIS A 38 2.93 8.43 9.50
C HIS A 38 1.75 7.88 10.31
N LYS A 39 0.82 7.17 9.65
CA LYS A 39 -0.37 6.59 10.31
C LYS A 39 -0.05 5.40 11.18
N ALA A 40 0.89 4.55 10.76
CA ALA A 40 1.35 3.42 11.55
C ALA A 40 2.14 3.88 12.77
N TYR A 41 3.00 4.90 12.62
CA TYR A 41 3.81 5.45 13.71
C TYR A 41 2.98 6.01 14.87
N GLN A 42 1.79 6.55 14.57
CA GLN A 42 0.83 6.98 15.61
C GLN A 42 0.32 5.84 16.50
N ARG A 43 0.48 4.58 16.07
CA ARG A 43 0.07 3.38 16.82
C ARG A 43 1.27 2.60 17.36
N ILE A 44 2.35 2.54 16.60
CA ILE A 44 3.56 1.81 16.95
C ILE A 44 4.75 2.77 16.76
N PRO A 45 5.28 3.39 17.83
CA PRO A 45 6.33 4.41 17.73
C PRO A 45 7.73 3.78 17.50
N SER A 46 7.81 2.75 16.66
CA SER A 46 9.03 2.10 16.22
C SER A 46 9.16 2.29 14.71
N TYR A 47 10.16 3.06 14.28
CA TYR A 47 10.35 3.36 12.86
C TYR A 47 10.62 2.10 12.04
N THR A 48 11.51 1.22 12.53
CA THR A 48 11.84 -0.06 11.89
C THR A 48 10.59 -0.89 11.66
N PHE A 49 9.75 -1.03 12.69
CA PHE A 49 8.55 -1.83 12.60
C PHE A 49 7.49 -1.23 11.67
N VAL A 50 7.40 0.10 11.66
CA VAL A 50 6.52 0.83 10.75
C VAL A 50 6.92 0.61 9.29
N GLU A 51 8.22 0.68 8.97
CA GLU A 51 8.71 0.42 7.61
C GLU A 51 8.40 -1.00 7.18
N GLU A 52 8.66 -1.99 8.03
CA GLU A 52 8.37 -3.40 7.76
C GLU A 52 6.88 -3.61 7.47
N ILE A 53 5.99 -3.11 8.33
CA ILE A 53 4.53 -3.23 8.12
C ILE A 53 4.11 -2.60 6.79
N VAL A 54 4.59 -1.38 6.49
CA VAL A 54 4.17 -0.65 5.29
C VAL A 54 4.71 -1.34 4.05
N GLN A 55 5.95 -1.81 4.06
CA GLN A 55 6.52 -2.60 2.97
C GLN A 55 5.67 -3.85 2.70
N ASP A 56 5.27 -4.54 3.76
CA ASP A 56 4.38 -5.69 3.71
C ASP A 56 3.00 -5.37 3.12
N VAL A 57 2.43 -4.19 3.38
CA VAL A 57 1.18 -3.73 2.74
C VAL A 57 1.38 -3.67 1.23
N PHE A 58 2.47 -3.07 0.76
CA PHE A 58 2.74 -2.93 -0.67
C PHE A 58 3.11 -4.25 -1.35
N VAL A 59 3.83 -5.14 -0.67
CA VAL A 59 4.07 -6.52 -1.16
C VAL A 59 2.74 -7.24 -1.38
N ASN A 60 1.79 -7.11 -0.44
CA ASN A 60 0.45 -7.68 -0.62
C ASN A 60 -0.30 -7.06 -1.80
N VAL A 61 -0.17 -5.75 -2.02
CA VAL A 61 -0.77 -5.07 -3.18
C VAL A 61 -0.23 -5.65 -4.48
N TRP A 62 1.08 -5.86 -4.59
CA TRP A 62 1.70 -6.42 -5.78
C TRP A 62 1.27 -7.87 -6.03
N ILE A 63 1.41 -8.73 -5.02
CA ILE A 63 1.10 -10.16 -5.14
C ILE A 63 -0.38 -10.40 -5.44
N LYS A 64 -1.27 -9.63 -4.79
CA LYS A 64 -2.72 -9.81 -4.90
C LYS A 64 -3.36 -8.86 -5.89
N ALA A 65 -2.59 -8.11 -6.68
CA ALA A 65 -3.11 -7.05 -7.55
C ALA A 65 -4.34 -7.49 -8.36
N ASN A 66 -4.27 -8.68 -8.99
CA ASN A 66 -5.33 -9.26 -9.81
C ASN A 66 -6.60 -9.65 -9.04
N GLU A 67 -6.52 -9.81 -7.71
CA GLU A 67 -7.65 -10.11 -6.83
C GLU A 67 -8.26 -8.85 -6.22
N LEU A 68 -7.59 -7.69 -6.34
CA LEU A 68 -8.06 -6.43 -5.77
C LEU A 68 -9.19 -5.84 -6.60
N ASP A 69 -10.42 -6.15 -6.23
CA ASP A 69 -11.60 -5.39 -6.64
C ASP A 69 -11.88 -4.28 -5.63
N VAL A 70 -11.31 -3.11 -5.86
CA VAL A 70 -11.33 -2.02 -4.87
C VAL A 70 -12.55 -1.12 -4.95
N ASN A 71 -13.56 -1.42 -5.77
CA ASN A 71 -14.77 -0.60 -5.94
C ASN A 71 -14.46 0.92 -6.01
N GLY A 72 -13.34 1.28 -6.65
CA GLY A 72 -12.89 2.66 -6.85
C GLY A 72 -12.14 3.34 -5.67
N ASN A 73 -11.80 2.65 -4.56
CA ASN A 73 -11.11 3.31 -3.44
C ASN A 73 -9.85 2.57 -2.94
N VAL A 74 -8.78 2.68 -3.71
CA VAL A 74 -7.44 2.15 -3.39
C VAL A 74 -6.93 2.67 -2.05
N LYS A 75 -7.13 3.96 -1.77
CA LYS A 75 -6.73 4.56 -0.50
C LYS A 75 -7.39 3.87 0.70
N ALA A 76 -8.71 3.67 0.67
CA ALA A 76 -9.42 3.02 1.77
C ALA A 76 -8.90 1.59 1.99
N TYR A 77 -8.64 0.85 0.90
CA TYR A 77 -8.04 -0.48 0.98
C TYR A 77 -6.66 -0.47 1.63
N LEU A 78 -5.75 0.43 1.21
CA LEU A 78 -4.41 0.53 1.79
C LEU A 78 -4.46 0.80 3.31
N TYR A 79 -5.32 1.71 3.73
CA TYR A 79 -5.51 2.02 5.15
C TYR A 79 -6.13 0.86 5.94
N ALA A 80 -7.09 0.14 5.35
CA ALA A 80 -7.69 -1.03 5.97
C ALA A 80 -6.67 -2.16 6.15
N THR A 81 -5.88 -2.45 5.12
CA THR A 81 -4.81 -3.45 5.15
C THR A 81 -3.74 -3.08 6.17
N LEU A 82 -3.32 -1.81 6.22
CA LEU A 82 -2.39 -1.31 7.23
C LEU A 82 -2.93 -1.54 8.65
N ARG A 83 -4.19 -1.14 8.90
CA ARG A 83 -4.83 -1.31 10.21
C ARG A 83 -4.89 -2.79 10.61
N ASN A 84 -5.25 -3.68 9.69
CA ASN A 84 -5.32 -5.10 9.97
C ASN A 84 -3.95 -5.69 10.34
N LYS A 85 -2.89 -5.28 9.65
CA LYS A 85 -1.51 -5.67 10.00
C LYS A 85 -1.10 -5.17 11.37
N ILE A 86 -1.29 -3.89 11.67
CA ILE A 86 -1.01 -3.33 13.00
C ILE A 86 -1.73 -4.12 14.10
N LEU A 87 -3.02 -4.46 13.90
CA LEU A 87 -3.79 -5.23 14.88
C LEU A 87 -3.29 -6.67 15.04
N TYR A 88 -2.82 -7.29 13.96
CA TYR A 88 -2.25 -8.63 14.00
C TYR A 88 -0.93 -8.64 14.79
N GLU A 89 -0.05 -7.68 14.51
CA GLU A 89 1.24 -7.56 15.19
C GLU A 89 1.06 -7.33 16.70
N LEU A 90 0.20 -6.37 17.08
CA LEU A 90 -0.08 -6.07 18.49
C LEU A 90 -0.70 -7.24 19.26
N ARG A 91 -1.35 -8.18 18.58
CA ARG A 91 -1.89 -9.42 19.20
C ARG A 91 -0.84 -10.51 19.34
N THR A 92 0.16 -10.53 18.46
CA THR A 92 1.17 -11.60 18.40
C THR A 92 2.33 -11.34 19.36
N GLU A 93 2.54 -10.09 19.78
CA GLU A 93 3.46 -9.70 20.85
C GLU A 93 2.92 -9.95 22.28
N SER A 94 1.73 -10.56 22.44
CA SER A 94 1.10 -10.88 23.74
C SER A 94 1.33 -12.31 24.22
#